data_AF-S0F1P2-F1
#
_entry.id   AF-S0F1P2-F1
#
_cell.length_a   1.000
_cell.length_b   1.000
_cell.length_c   1.000
_cell.angle_alpha   90.00
_cell.angle_beta   90.00
_cell.angle_gamma   90.00
#
_symmetry.space_group_name_H-M   'P 1'
#
loop_
_entity.id
_entity.type
_entity.pdbx_description
1 polymer ?
#
loop_
_entity_poly.entity_id
_entity_poly.type
_entity_poly.pdbx_seq_one_letter_code
_entity_poly.pdbx_strand_id
1 'polypeptide(L)'
;HIEQNHINVKIADIDIDLYPKNADVIVKVNGMEIPINNLPYQHPTAKIQMKKTGEGISVFAPSLGLHEVYFDRNSWTVKVV
;
A
#
# COMPACT_ATOMS: atom_id res chain seq x y z
N HIS A 1 -2.50 -23.67 -6.36
CA HIS A 1 -2.45 -22.49 -5.49
C HIS A 1 -2.04 -21.34 -6.40
N ILE A 2 -2.94 -20.42 -6.74
CA ILE A 2 -2.54 -19.26 -7.56
C ILE A 2 -1.82 -18.33 -6.60
N GLU A 3 -0.52 -18.19 -6.77
CA GLU A 3 0.30 -17.22 -6.06
C GLU A 3 -0.31 -15.83 -6.33
N GLN A 4 -0.94 -15.24 -5.32
CA GLN A 4 -1.45 -13.88 -5.43
C GLN A 4 -0.26 -12.95 -5.30
N ASN A 5 -0.02 -12.11 -6.31
CA ASN A 5 0.97 -11.04 -6.23
C ASN A 5 0.72 -10.26 -4.93
N HIS A 6 1.65 -10.34 -3.99
CA HIS A 6 1.56 -9.68 -2.69
C HIS A 6 2.82 -8.86 -2.52
N ILE A 7 2.65 -7.57 -2.24
CA ILE A 7 3.74 -6.70 -1.85
C ILE A 7 3.60 -6.35 -0.38
N ASN A 8 4.71 -6.52 0.34
CA ASN A 8 4.87 -6.02 1.69
C ASN A 8 5.84 -4.83 1.65
N VAL A 9 5.42 -3.71 2.22
CA VAL A 9 6.23 -2.50 2.39
C VAL A 9 6.44 -2.29 3.88
N LYS A 10 7.67 -2.49 4.36
CA LYS A 10 8.07 -2.19 5.74
C LYS A 10 8.81 -0.87 5.79
N ILE A 11 8.31 0.08 6.57
CA ILE A 11 8.94 1.38 6.79
C ILE A 11 9.02 1.62 8.29
N ALA A 12 10.22 1.64 8.84
CA ALA A 12 10.46 1.60 10.29
C ALA A 12 9.74 0.39 10.94
N ASP A 13 8.86 0.63 11.91
CA ASP A 13 8.05 -0.37 12.62
C ASP A 13 6.67 -0.60 11.99
N ILE A 14 6.38 0.01 10.83
CA ILE A 14 5.09 -0.06 10.16
C ILE A 14 5.16 -1.06 9.02
N ASP A 15 4.26 -2.03 9.07
CA ASP A 15 4.07 -3.07 8.08
C ASP A 15 2.84 -2.77 7.22
N ILE A 16 3.02 -2.73 5.90
CA ILE A 16 1.95 -2.46 4.94
C ILE A 16 1.87 -3.59 3.92
N ASP A 17 0.78 -4.34 3.95
CA ASP A 17 0.51 -5.39 2.95
C ASP A 17 -0.44 -4.88 1.88
N LEU A 18 -0.10 -5.13 0.61
CA LEU A 18 -0.91 -4.86 -0.56
C LEU A 18 -1.12 -6.17 -1.33
N TYR A 19 -2.37 -6.59 -1.50
CA TYR A 19 -2.67 -7.83 -2.22
C TYR A 19 -4.05 -7.77 -2.90
N PRO A 20 -4.23 -8.49 -4.02
CA PRO A 20 -5.51 -8.54 -4.72
C PRO A 20 -6.54 -9.36 -3.93
N LYS A 21 -7.77 -8.84 -3.83
CA LYS A 21 -8.94 -9.57 -3.28
C LYS A 21 -10.14 -9.31 -4.18
N ASN A 22 -10.75 -10.35 -4.73
CA ASN A 22 -11.90 -10.29 -5.64
C ASN A 22 -11.66 -9.47 -6.92
N ALA A 23 -12.18 -8.23 -6.99
CA ALA A 23 -11.98 -7.26 -8.08
C ALA A 23 -11.10 -6.06 -7.68
N ASP A 24 -10.69 -5.97 -6.41
CA ASP A 24 -9.96 -4.84 -5.85
C ASP A 24 -8.56 -5.22 -5.36
N VAL A 25 -7.83 -4.20 -4.92
CA VAL A 25 -6.62 -4.30 -4.09
C VAL A 25 -7.00 -3.94 -2.66
N ILE A 26 -6.49 -4.72 -1.71
CA ILE A 26 -6.68 -4.48 -0.28
C ILE A 26 -5.36 -4.04 0.31
N VAL A 27 -5.45 -3.15 1.31
CA VAL A 27 -4.31 -2.74 2.12
C VAL A 27 -4.53 -3.14 3.58
N LYS A 28 -3.51 -3.74 4.18
CA LYS A 28 -3.42 -3.91 5.63
C LYS A 28 -2.29 -3.06 6.18
N VAL A 29 -2.52 -2.48 7.35
CA VAL A 29 -1.50 -1.75 8.11
C VAL A 29 -1.36 -2.45 9.45
N ASN A 30 -0.17 -2.96 9.75
CA ASN A 30 0.13 -3.74 10.94
C ASN A 30 -0.89 -4.88 11.16
N GLY A 31 -1.23 -5.59 10.08
CA GLY A 31 -2.20 -6.69 10.08
C GLY A 31 -3.68 -6.27 10.07
N MET A 32 -4.02 -4.99 10.24
CA MET A 32 -5.39 -4.49 10.20
C MET A 32 -5.79 -4.05 8.79
N GLU A 33 -6.87 -4.63 8.25
CA GLU A 33 -7.43 -4.25 6.94
C GLU A 33 -8.01 -2.83 7.01
N ILE A 34 -7.57 -1.94 6.12
CA ILE A 34 -8.15 -0.61 5.96
C ILE A 34 -9.24 -0.68 4.88
N PRO A 35 -10.50 -0.37 5.19
CA PRO A 35 -11.57 -0.35 4.19
C PRO A 35 -11.22 0.61 3.06
N ILE A 36 -11.49 0.22 1.81
CA ILE A 36 -11.15 1.06 0.65
C ILE A 36 -11.87 2.42 0.67
N ASN A 37 -13.07 2.47 1.27
CA ASN A 37 -13.84 3.71 1.47
C ASN A 37 -13.20 4.66 2.51
N ASN A 38 -12.21 4.19 3.26
CA ASN A 38 -11.44 4.99 4.22
C ASN A 38 -10.12 5.50 3.61
N LEU A 39 -9.87 5.27 2.32
CA LEU A 39 -8.75 5.87 1.60
C LEU A 39 -9.12 7.27 1.09
N PRO A 40 -8.21 8.27 1.17
CA PRO A 40 -6.82 8.14 1.58
C PRO A 40 -6.66 7.99 3.10
N TYR A 41 -5.88 7.01 3.52
CA TYR A 41 -5.50 6.81 4.91
C TYR A 41 -4.17 7.51 5.17
N GLN A 42 -4.10 8.29 6.25
CA GLN A 42 -2.84 8.81 6.78
C GLN A 42 -2.49 8.07 8.06
N HIS A 43 -1.25 7.57 8.15
CA HIS A 43 -0.80 6.92 9.36
C HIS A 43 -0.77 7.93 10.53
N PRO A 44 -1.30 7.59 11.72
CA PRO A 44 -1.50 8.56 12.78
C PRO A 44 -0.21 9.16 13.34
N THR A 45 0.90 8.40 13.30
CA THR A 45 2.18 8.79 13.91
C THR A 45 3.32 8.94 12.91
N ALA A 46 3.16 8.44 11.69
CA ALA A 46 4.22 8.43 10.68
C ALA A 46 3.75 9.17 9.44
N LYS A 47 4.69 9.83 8.75
CA LYS A 47 4.42 10.57 7.51
C LYS A 47 4.27 9.60 6.33
N ILE A 48 3.30 8.69 6.44
CA ILE A 48 2.95 7.67 5.46
C ILE A 48 1.49 7.88 5.06
N GLN A 49 1.23 7.89 3.75
CA GLN A 49 -0.11 7.97 3.19
C GLN A 49 -0.37 6.80 2.26
N MET A 50 -1.58 6.25 2.34
CA MET A 50 -2.11 5.28 1.39
C MET A 50 -3.30 5.89 0.68
N LYS A 51 -3.37 5.77 -0.65
CA LYS A 51 -4.50 6.28 -1.44
C LYS A 51 -4.81 5.37 -2.61
N LYS A 52 -6.05 5.40 -3.08
CA LYS A 52 -6.43 4.77 -4.34
C LYS A 52 -5.82 5.57 -5.51
N THR A 53 -5.17 4.87 -6.43
CA THR A 53 -4.55 5.45 -7.63
C THR A 53 -4.92 4.53 -8.80
N GLY A 54 -5.68 5.03 -9.78
CA GLY A 54 -6.16 4.17 -10.88
C GLY A 54 -6.92 2.95 -10.36
N GLU A 55 -6.50 1.76 -10.80
CA GLU A 55 -7.05 0.46 -10.39
C GLU A 55 -6.40 -0.12 -9.12
N GLY A 56 -5.36 0.55 -8.60
CA GLY A 56 -4.52 0.08 -7.50
C GLY A 56 -4.48 1.00 -6.29
N ILE A 57 -3.46 0.78 -5.47
CA ILE A 57 -3.15 1.57 -4.27
C ILE A 57 -1.71 2.08 -4.36
N SER A 58 -1.52 3.35 -4.02
CA SER A 58 -0.19 3.93 -3.83
C SER A 58 0.09 4.17 -2.34
N VAL A 59 1.29 3.79 -1.90
CA VAL A 59 1.90 4.11 -0.60
C VAL A 59 2.94 5.20 -0.80
N PHE A 60 2.83 6.32 -0.07
CA PHE A 60 3.78 7.43 -0.11
C PHE A 60 4.44 7.58 1.25
N ALA A 61 5.76 7.73 1.28
CA ALA A 61 6.51 8.07 2.48
C ALA A 61 7.77 8.89 2.15
N PRO A 62 7.65 10.04 1.45
CA PRO A 62 8.81 10.73 0.89
C PRO A 62 9.80 11.20 1.95
N SER A 63 9.33 11.57 3.14
CA SER A 63 10.21 11.93 4.27
C SER A 63 10.96 10.73 4.87
N LEU A 64 10.69 9.51 4.41
CA LEU A 64 11.27 8.25 4.86
C LEU A 64 12.02 7.53 3.72
N GLY A 65 12.40 8.24 2.65
CA GLY A 65 13.20 7.68 1.55
C GLY A 65 12.40 6.98 0.44
N LEU A 66 11.07 6.92 0.57
CA LEU A 66 10.19 6.27 -0.39
C LEU A 66 9.24 7.29 -1.04
N HIS A 67 9.43 7.57 -2.32
CA HIS A 67 8.51 8.45 -3.04
C HIS A 67 7.15 7.78 -3.20
N GLU A 68 7.09 6.59 -3.81
CA GLU A 68 5.85 5.86 -4.08
C GLU A 68 6.11 4.35 -4.21
N VAL A 69 5.29 3.53 -3.56
CA VAL A 69 5.03 2.15 -4.00
C VAL A 69 3.62 2.11 -4.56
N TYR A 70 3.49 1.86 -5.86
CA TYR A 70 2.22 1.62 -6.52
C TYR A 70 2.03 0.12 -6.72
N PHE A 71 0.83 -0.38 -6.44
CA PHE A 71 0.46 -1.77 -6.64
C PHE A 71 -0.96 -1.89 -7.19
N ASP A 72 -1.10 -2.64 -8.29
CA ASP A 72 -2.38 -3.15 -8.80
C ASP A 72 -2.30 -4.65 -9.06
N ARG A 73 -3.34 -5.21 -9.68
CA ARG A 73 -3.42 -6.65 -9.98
C ARG A 73 -2.37 -7.15 -10.95
N ASN A 74 -1.94 -6.27 -11.85
CA ASN A 74 -1.15 -6.62 -13.02
C ASN A 74 0.31 -6.20 -12.87
N SER A 75 0.58 -5.23 -12.00
CA SER A 75 1.86 -4.55 -11.96
C SER A 75 2.14 -3.91 -10.60
N TRP A 76 3.40 -3.57 -10.42
CA TRP A 76 3.87 -2.77 -9.31
C TRP A 76 4.99 -1.85 -9.75
N THR A 77 5.18 -0.75 -9.03
CA THR A 77 6.28 0.18 -9.26
C THR A 77 6.78 0.71 -7.93
N VAL A 78 8.10 0.80 -7.79
CA VAL A 78 8.75 1.45 -6.64
C VAL A 78 9.53 2.65 -7.15
N LYS A 79 9.24 3.82 -6.58
CA LYS A 79 9.99 5.06 -6.78
C LYS A 79 10.61 5.45 -5.45
N VAL A 80 11.93 5.58 -5.45
CA VAL A 80 12.72 6.11 -4.33
C VAL A 80 13.04 7.59 -4.59
N VAL A 81 13.36 8.34 -3.53
CA VAL A 81 13.85 9.73 -3.62
C VAL A 81 15.34 9.80 -3.88
#